data_AF-T0RG33-F1
#
_entry.id   AF-T0RG33-F1
#
_cell.length_a   1.000
_cell.length_b   1.000
_cell.length_c   1.000
_cell.angle_alpha   90.00
_cell.angle_beta   90.00
_cell.angle_gamma   90.00
#
_symmetry.space_group_name_H-M   'P 1'
#
loop_
_entity.id
_entity.type
_entity.pdbx_description
1 polymer ?
#
loop_
_entity_poly.entity_id
_entity_poly.type
_entity_poly.pdbx_seq_one_letter_code
_entity_poly.pdbx_strand_id
1 'polypeptide(L)'
;MSQVLAAPYSMPDVRDISENNFDNTGFARGAEHVEFSSKSDVSIGQEIMVFDRYQATYTMEDGKLVRGRSLGRLDRLTVVDNSENTPDRKILVKVNYSKDRYMTNKTVLVNLDGLSVYEDYKKFDSDVFVVQNIATEKLRVYQRVCKDNSCPPKIILETDFVAGFKKGDEKFAYRTRVGSFRVFEWHKFYQDKNGGHYPSWYDPSFPSVPDADESWSKWFKDDVMPWKSDGSMMRGAFGWYTALVEPNANEQWTHGTIGWGDSSEENIKRAKGEDFLGKIASTFTSLRSSGCSRVSNKAIAFLRHILPVGTPILKVYALEKYQDEASMKKIYNKEAKFTWDYALTTDGVRATNKDATSAHKNFVESRGLRSDEILEEGTFEFSNYPHVVQPRSAKSSQCDESDTDRLILSEADRTSKKDVLISDIKKIKDKECNLYKIPADAFKGVFYVDTGLFDGYDHPKAEGIIKGGFNSEFLPSYVKIGSYKK
;
A
#
# COMPACT_ATOMS: atom_id res chain seq x y z
N MET A 1 -1.21 -7.68 -35.56
CA MET A 1 -0.28 -7.28 -34.47
C MET A 1 0.88 -8.26 -34.52
N SER A 2 2.09 -7.79 -34.81
CA SER A 2 3.29 -8.62 -34.78
C SER A 2 3.46 -9.15 -33.36
N GLN A 3 3.60 -10.48 -33.21
CA GLN A 3 3.94 -11.13 -31.95
C GLN A 3 5.22 -10.50 -31.42
N VAL A 4 5.12 -9.75 -30.33
CA VAL A 4 6.28 -9.50 -29.47
C VAL A 4 6.51 -10.82 -28.76
N LEU A 5 7.30 -11.72 -29.35
CA LEU A 5 7.91 -12.79 -28.57
C LEU A 5 8.61 -12.12 -27.39
N ALA A 6 8.44 -12.70 -26.20
CA ALA A 6 9.11 -12.21 -25.02
C ALA A 6 10.62 -12.16 -25.27
N ALA A 7 11.19 -10.95 -25.21
CA ALA A 7 12.62 -10.81 -25.36
C ALA A 7 13.31 -11.42 -24.13
N PRO A 8 14.27 -12.37 -24.33
CA PRO A 8 15.12 -12.82 -23.24
C PRO A 8 15.80 -11.64 -22.56
N TYR A 9 16.05 -11.74 -21.26
CA TYR A 9 16.64 -10.65 -20.49
C TYR A 9 17.70 -11.15 -19.51
N SER A 10 18.50 -10.22 -19.02
CA SER A 10 19.46 -10.43 -17.94
C SER A 10 19.39 -9.26 -16.97
N MET A 11 19.84 -9.49 -15.74
CA MET A 11 19.90 -8.47 -14.70
C MET A 11 21.27 -8.50 -14.05
N PRO A 12 21.84 -7.33 -13.70
CA PRO A 12 22.97 -7.28 -12.78
C PRO A 12 22.62 -7.93 -11.44
N ASP A 13 23.65 -8.33 -10.68
CA ASP A 13 23.48 -8.68 -9.28
C ASP A 13 22.93 -7.48 -8.51
N VAL A 14 21.96 -7.74 -7.65
CA VAL A 14 21.40 -6.72 -6.77
C VAL A 14 22.09 -6.78 -5.42
N ARG A 15 22.07 -5.66 -4.72
CA ARG A 15 22.49 -5.61 -3.32
C ARG A 15 21.59 -6.54 -2.51
N ASP A 16 22.17 -7.22 -1.53
CA ASP A 16 21.39 -7.93 -0.54
C ASP A 16 20.62 -6.91 0.30
N ILE A 17 19.30 -6.90 0.15
CA ILE A 17 18.43 -5.96 0.84
C ILE A 17 18.21 -6.31 2.32
N SER A 18 18.67 -7.50 2.75
CA SER A 18 18.68 -7.89 4.17
C SER A 18 19.81 -7.25 4.96
N GLU A 19 20.90 -6.87 4.29
CA GLU A 19 22.12 -6.29 4.90
C GLU A 19 22.12 -4.75 4.97
N ASN A 20 20.98 -4.09 4.71
CA ASN A 20 20.94 -2.64 4.55
C ASN A 20 21.25 -1.86 5.85
N ASN A 21 22.24 -0.96 5.76
CA ASN A 21 22.79 -0.19 6.87
C ASN A 21 21.89 0.99 7.28
N PHE A 22 21.39 0.95 8.51
CA PHE A 22 21.04 2.08 9.40
C PHE A 22 20.69 3.44 8.76
N ASP A 23 19.43 3.84 8.90
CA ASP A 23 18.80 5.10 8.43
C ASP A 23 18.85 5.38 6.92
N ASN A 24 19.63 4.59 6.18
CA ASN A 24 19.77 4.70 4.74
C ASN A 24 19.56 3.32 4.13
N THR A 25 18.34 3.04 3.68
CA THR A 25 18.01 1.86 2.87
C THR A 25 18.90 1.70 1.62
N GLY A 26 19.78 2.67 1.35
CA GLY A 26 20.52 2.84 0.12
C GLY A 26 19.66 3.35 -1.02
N PHE A 27 18.33 3.44 -0.82
CA PHE A 27 17.38 3.96 -1.78
C PHE A 27 17.14 5.44 -1.53
N ALA A 28 17.05 6.18 -2.63
CA ALA A 28 16.65 7.57 -2.63
C ALA A 28 15.34 7.73 -1.85
N ARG A 29 15.27 8.81 -1.10
CA ARG A 29 14.11 9.17 -0.28
C ARG A 29 13.53 10.48 -0.76
N GLY A 30 12.21 10.53 -0.94
CA GLY A 30 11.48 11.76 -1.18
C GLY A 30 11.57 12.69 0.02
N ALA A 31 11.44 14.00 -0.19
CA ALA A 31 11.40 14.97 0.89
C ALA A 31 10.29 14.60 1.89
N GLU A 32 10.53 14.68 3.20
CA GLU A 32 9.43 14.58 4.16
C GLU A 32 8.60 15.88 4.11
N HIS A 33 7.30 15.79 4.43
CA HIS A 33 6.49 17.00 4.56
C HIS A 33 7.01 17.87 5.70
N VAL A 34 6.91 19.19 5.53
CA VAL A 34 7.29 20.18 6.54
C VAL A 34 6.08 21.03 6.85
N GLU A 35 5.59 20.95 8.08
CA GLU A 35 4.51 21.81 8.58
C GLU A 35 5.00 23.26 8.72
N PHE A 36 4.09 24.21 8.54
CA PHE A 36 4.41 25.62 8.71
C PHE A 36 4.31 26.03 10.18
N SER A 37 5.32 26.74 10.67
CA SER A 37 5.35 27.25 12.05
C SER A 37 4.83 28.68 12.16
N SER A 38 4.95 29.45 11.08
CA SER A 38 4.62 30.88 11.02
C SER A 38 4.13 31.30 9.63
N LYS A 39 3.40 32.42 9.53
CA LYS A 39 2.92 32.94 8.22
C LYS A 39 4.07 33.32 7.27
N SER A 40 5.25 33.65 7.82
CA SER A 40 6.46 33.94 7.05
C SER A 40 7.06 32.71 6.38
N ASP A 41 6.71 31.49 6.82
CA ASP A 41 7.14 30.24 6.18
C ASP A 41 6.39 29.98 4.86
N VAL A 42 5.39 30.80 4.56
CA VAL A 42 4.48 30.65 3.43
C VAL A 42 4.62 31.84 2.50
N SER A 43 4.58 31.62 1.19
CA SER A 43 4.61 32.68 0.17
C SER A 43 3.31 32.73 -0.62
N ILE A 44 2.86 33.93 -0.99
CA ILE A 44 1.73 34.10 -1.92
C ILE A 44 2.04 33.37 -3.24
N GLY A 45 1.07 32.60 -3.74
CA GLY A 45 1.21 31.76 -4.93
C GLY A 45 1.81 30.38 -4.68
N GLN A 46 2.33 30.10 -3.49
CA GLN A 46 2.87 28.78 -3.13
C GLN A 46 1.77 27.72 -3.13
N GLU A 47 2.07 26.54 -3.68
CA GLU A 47 1.23 25.35 -3.50
C GLU A 47 1.55 24.68 -2.17
N ILE A 48 0.50 24.43 -1.40
CA ILE A 48 0.56 23.79 -0.09
C ILE A 48 -0.52 22.70 -0.02
N MET A 49 -0.50 21.90 1.03
CA MET A 49 -1.51 20.89 1.25
C MET A 49 -2.01 20.87 2.69
N VAL A 50 -3.22 20.34 2.85
CA VAL A 50 -3.74 20.00 4.17
C VAL A 50 -3.01 18.76 4.68
N PHE A 51 -2.23 18.94 5.73
CA PHE A 51 -1.49 17.88 6.38
C PHE A 51 -2.33 17.12 7.41
N ASP A 52 -3.23 17.82 8.09
CA ASP A 52 -4.11 17.21 9.08
C ASP A 52 -5.28 16.43 8.46
N ARG A 53 -5.96 15.60 9.24
CA ARG A 53 -7.11 14.82 8.73
C ARG A 53 -8.20 15.73 8.16
N TYR A 54 -8.51 16.80 8.89
CA TYR A 54 -9.48 17.80 8.50
C TYR A 54 -8.99 19.20 8.86
N GLN A 55 -9.12 20.11 7.92
CA GLN A 55 -8.86 21.53 8.13
C GLN A 55 -10.16 22.31 8.07
N ALA A 56 -10.54 22.94 9.18
CA ALA A 56 -11.70 23.83 9.18
C ALA A 56 -11.44 25.01 8.23
N THR A 57 -12.44 25.33 7.42
CA THR A 57 -12.40 26.52 6.57
C THR A 57 -13.29 27.61 7.13
N TYR A 58 -12.99 28.85 6.76
CA TYR A 58 -13.73 30.02 7.21
C TYR A 58 -13.93 31.02 6.06
N THR A 59 -15.01 31.78 6.15
CA THR A 59 -15.27 32.98 5.34
C THR A 59 -15.43 34.18 6.27
N MET A 60 -15.18 35.38 5.76
CA MET A 60 -15.47 36.62 6.47
C MET A 60 -16.86 37.12 6.04
N GLU A 61 -17.79 37.21 6.99
CA GLU A 61 -19.13 37.76 6.80
C GLU A 61 -19.38 38.81 7.87
N ASP A 62 -19.68 40.05 7.48
CA ASP A 62 -19.90 41.20 8.38
C ASP A 62 -18.80 41.37 9.45
N GLY A 63 -17.54 41.17 9.05
CA GLY A 63 -16.39 41.27 9.95
C GLY A 63 -16.21 40.10 10.92
N LYS A 64 -17.01 39.04 10.81
CA LYS A 64 -16.92 37.82 11.63
C LYS A 64 -16.48 36.62 10.81
N LEU A 65 -15.75 35.71 11.47
CA LEU A 65 -15.40 34.41 10.90
C LEU A 65 -16.59 33.47 10.98
N VAL A 66 -17.07 33.04 9.82
CA VAL A 66 -18.11 32.00 9.70
C VAL A 66 -17.44 30.71 9.29
N ARG A 67 -17.65 29.64 10.06
CA ARG A 67 -17.08 28.33 9.77
C ARG A 67 -17.80 27.70 8.58
N GLY A 68 -17.03 27.31 7.58
CA GLY A 68 -17.50 26.58 6.41
C GLY A 68 -17.35 25.06 6.56
N ARG A 69 -17.31 24.39 5.41
CA ARG A 69 -16.97 22.96 5.32
C ARG A 69 -15.51 22.74 5.72
N SER A 70 -15.13 21.48 5.92
CA SER A 70 -13.72 21.14 6.18
C SER A 70 -13.05 20.66 4.91
N LEU A 71 -11.78 20.99 4.73
CA LEU A 71 -10.89 20.34 3.79
C LEU A 71 -10.40 19.03 4.43
N GLY A 72 -10.09 18.03 3.63
CA GLY A 72 -9.52 16.77 4.10
C GLY A 72 -8.00 16.73 3.92
N ARG A 73 -7.35 15.79 4.62
CA ARG A 73 -5.93 15.47 4.40
C ARG A 73 -5.64 15.28 2.92
N LEU A 74 -4.56 15.92 2.48
CA LEU A 74 -4.04 15.95 1.11
C LEU A 74 -4.88 16.78 0.12
N ASP A 75 -5.82 17.59 0.59
CA ASP A 75 -6.42 18.64 -0.24
C ASP A 75 -5.33 19.66 -0.61
N ARG A 76 -5.29 20.05 -1.88
CA ARG A 76 -4.22 20.91 -2.44
C ARG A 76 -4.72 22.34 -2.56
N LEU A 77 -3.88 23.28 -2.16
CA LEU A 77 -4.24 24.68 -1.98
C LEU A 77 -3.17 25.57 -2.61
N THR A 78 -3.56 26.73 -3.13
CA THR A 78 -2.64 27.84 -3.45
C THR A 78 -2.86 28.96 -2.46
N VAL A 79 -1.78 29.48 -1.90
CA VAL A 79 -1.80 30.62 -0.98
C VAL A 79 -2.18 31.87 -1.76
N VAL A 80 -3.23 32.57 -1.31
CA VAL A 80 -3.73 33.81 -1.92
C VAL A 80 -3.30 35.02 -1.12
N ASP A 81 -3.38 34.95 0.22
CA ASP A 81 -2.98 36.02 1.13
C ASP A 81 -2.53 35.42 2.47
N ASN A 82 -1.42 35.92 2.99
CA ASN A 82 -0.86 35.58 4.31
C ASN A 82 -0.48 36.83 5.12
N SER A 83 -0.97 38.01 4.72
CA SER A 83 -0.68 39.30 5.36
C SER A 83 -1.26 39.42 6.77
N GLU A 84 -0.83 40.45 7.51
CA GLU A 84 -1.36 40.80 8.84
C GLU A 84 -2.88 41.08 8.84
N ASN A 85 -3.46 41.39 7.68
CA ASN A 85 -4.91 41.62 7.54
C ASN A 85 -5.74 40.34 7.63
N THR A 86 -5.11 39.16 7.56
CA THR A 86 -5.77 37.89 7.85
C THR A 86 -5.72 37.62 9.36
N PRO A 87 -6.79 37.08 9.98
CA PRO A 87 -6.80 36.79 11.41
C PRO A 87 -5.60 35.96 11.86
N ASP A 88 -5.24 36.07 13.14
CA ASP A 88 -4.06 35.42 13.67
C ASP A 88 -4.04 33.90 13.36
N ARG A 89 -2.86 33.42 12.97
CA ARG A 89 -2.58 32.07 12.46
C ARG A 89 -3.47 31.55 11.31
N LYS A 90 -4.20 32.41 10.58
CA LYS A 90 -4.95 32.01 9.37
C LYS A 90 -4.36 32.61 8.10
N ILE A 91 -4.50 31.88 7.00
CA ILE A 91 -4.12 32.33 5.66
C ILE A 91 -5.30 32.13 4.70
N LEU A 92 -5.40 32.98 3.69
CA LEU A 92 -6.38 32.86 2.62
C LEU A 92 -5.81 31.94 1.55
N VAL A 93 -6.56 30.92 1.16
CA VAL A 93 -6.14 29.94 0.18
C VAL A 93 -7.21 29.71 -0.86
N LYS A 94 -6.79 29.41 -2.09
CA LYS A 94 -7.63 28.84 -3.14
C LYS A 94 -7.49 27.34 -3.11
N VAL A 95 -8.61 26.62 -3.09
CA VAL A 95 -8.62 25.16 -3.09
C VAL A 95 -8.47 24.67 -4.52
N ASN A 96 -7.28 24.18 -4.88
CA ASN A 96 -6.99 23.64 -6.22
C ASN A 96 -7.61 22.25 -6.40
N TYR A 97 -7.61 21.46 -5.32
CA TYR A 97 -8.19 20.11 -5.30
C TYR A 97 -8.71 19.79 -3.91
N SER A 98 -9.91 19.24 -3.83
CA SER A 98 -10.43 18.64 -2.61
C SER A 98 -11.22 17.37 -2.91
N LYS A 99 -11.18 16.41 -1.97
CA LYS A 99 -12.09 15.26 -1.99
C LYS A 99 -13.56 15.70 -1.94
N ASP A 100 -13.86 16.79 -1.24
CA ASP A 100 -15.15 17.47 -1.35
C ASP A 100 -15.13 18.35 -2.60
N ARG A 101 -15.77 17.87 -3.67
CA ARG A 101 -15.83 18.61 -4.95
C ARG A 101 -16.44 20.00 -4.80
N TYR A 102 -17.29 20.24 -3.78
CA TYR A 102 -17.85 21.56 -3.52
C TYR A 102 -16.78 22.59 -3.11
N MET A 103 -15.71 22.13 -2.47
CA MET A 103 -14.61 22.97 -2.03
C MET A 103 -13.67 23.35 -3.16
N THR A 104 -13.63 22.56 -4.25
CA THR A 104 -12.73 22.83 -5.38
C THR A 104 -13.05 24.21 -6.00
N ASN A 105 -12.00 24.98 -6.29
CA ASN A 105 -12.03 26.37 -6.76
C ASN A 105 -12.60 27.41 -5.77
N LYS A 106 -12.92 27.03 -4.53
CA LYS A 106 -13.31 28.00 -3.50
C LYS A 106 -12.07 28.71 -2.93
N THR A 107 -12.25 29.98 -2.56
CA THR A 107 -11.26 30.74 -1.78
C THR A 107 -11.76 30.84 -0.35
N VAL A 108 -10.97 30.36 0.60
CA VAL A 108 -11.36 30.24 2.01
C VAL A 108 -10.18 30.56 2.92
N LEU A 109 -10.47 30.97 4.15
CA LEU A 109 -9.47 31.07 5.21
C LEU A 109 -9.28 29.70 5.85
N VAL A 110 -8.04 29.35 6.16
CA VAL A 110 -7.66 28.12 6.87
C VAL A 110 -6.66 28.46 7.96
N ASN A 111 -6.62 27.68 9.04
CA ASN A 111 -5.52 27.81 9.99
C ASN A 111 -4.21 27.38 9.32
N LEU A 112 -3.10 27.96 9.75
CA LEU A 112 -1.76 27.58 9.33
C LEU A 112 -1.39 26.20 9.90
N ASP A 113 -1.76 25.95 11.16
CA ASP A 113 -1.60 24.66 11.83
C ASP A 113 -2.31 23.56 11.03
N GLY A 114 -1.63 22.44 10.80
CA GLY A 114 -2.18 21.35 10.00
C GLY A 114 -2.06 21.56 8.48
N LEU A 115 -1.25 22.54 8.03
CA LEU A 115 -0.82 22.69 6.64
C LEU A 115 0.67 22.38 6.49
N SER A 116 1.05 21.87 5.33
CA SER A 116 2.46 21.62 4.99
C SER A 116 2.78 22.03 3.56
N VAL A 117 4.07 22.12 3.25
CA VAL A 117 4.54 22.14 1.86
C VAL A 117 3.96 20.93 1.11
N TYR A 118 3.47 21.17 -0.10
CA TYR A 118 3.03 20.10 -0.99
C TYR A 118 4.21 19.57 -1.79
N GLU A 119 4.39 18.26 -1.79
CA GLU A 119 5.39 17.57 -2.60
C GLU A 119 4.69 16.64 -3.60
N ASP A 120 4.89 16.86 -4.90
CA ASP A 120 4.36 15.97 -5.93
C ASP A 120 5.40 14.88 -6.28
N TYR A 121 5.35 13.76 -5.55
CA TYR A 121 6.24 12.63 -5.82
C TYR A 121 5.98 11.91 -7.15
N LYS A 122 5.11 12.42 -8.04
CA LYS A 122 4.94 11.85 -9.38
C LYS A 122 6.27 11.77 -10.13
N LYS A 123 7.12 12.80 -9.98
CA LYS A 123 8.43 12.88 -10.64
C LYS A 123 9.59 12.31 -9.83
N PHE A 124 9.30 11.79 -8.63
CA PHE A 124 10.34 11.22 -7.78
C PHE A 124 10.99 10.01 -8.45
N ASP A 125 12.32 10.07 -8.63
CA ASP A 125 13.10 9.02 -9.27
C ASP A 125 13.42 7.88 -8.30
N SER A 126 12.38 7.15 -7.91
CA SER A 126 12.46 6.06 -6.92
C SER A 126 13.35 4.91 -7.38
N ASP A 127 14.16 4.35 -6.49
CA ASP A 127 14.94 3.12 -6.75
C ASP A 127 14.10 1.86 -6.67
N VAL A 128 13.01 1.90 -5.91
CA VAL A 128 12.10 0.77 -5.69
C VAL A 128 10.65 1.16 -5.99
N PHE A 129 9.82 0.18 -6.29
CA PHE A 129 8.37 0.36 -6.38
C PHE A 129 7.63 -0.90 -5.96
N VAL A 130 6.38 -0.73 -5.57
CA VAL A 130 5.50 -1.83 -5.15
C VAL A 130 4.41 -2.03 -6.18
N VAL A 131 4.10 -3.28 -6.49
CA VAL A 131 2.88 -3.67 -7.20
C VAL A 131 2.00 -4.47 -6.26
N GLN A 132 0.78 -3.98 -6.02
CA GLN A 132 -0.29 -4.70 -5.33
C GLN A 132 -1.30 -5.16 -6.37
N ASN A 133 -1.25 -6.44 -6.74
CA ASN A 133 -2.25 -7.00 -7.65
C ASN A 133 -3.47 -7.46 -6.85
N ILE A 134 -4.53 -6.65 -6.89
CA ILE A 134 -5.78 -6.88 -6.16
C ILE A 134 -6.48 -8.15 -6.63
N ALA A 135 -6.31 -8.54 -7.90
CA ALA A 135 -6.97 -9.73 -8.45
C ALA A 135 -6.49 -11.03 -7.78
N THR A 136 -5.20 -11.07 -7.44
CA THR A 136 -4.47 -12.25 -6.94
C THR A 136 -4.01 -12.10 -5.50
N GLU A 137 -4.20 -10.91 -4.92
CA GLU A 137 -3.82 -10.60 -3.55
C GLU A 137 -2.33 -10.76 -3.25
N LYS A 138 -1.50 -10.50 -4.27
CA LYS A 138 -0.04 -10.48 -4.16
C LYS A 138 0.53 -9.07 -4.14
N LEU A 139 1.43 -8.82 -3.19
CA LEU A 139 2.25 -7.63 -3.09
C LEU A 139 3.68 -8.00 -3.47
N ARG A 140 4.24 -7.28 -4.44
CA ARG A 140 5.61 -7.48 -4.91
C ARG A 140 6.37 -6.17 -4.87
N VAL A 141 7.61 -6.20 -4.39
CA VAL A 141 8.52 -5.07 -4.39
C VAL A 141 9.59 -5.30 -5.45
N TYR A 142 9.84 -4.29 -6.27
CA TYR A 142 10.81 -4.34 -7.36
C TYR A 142 11.85 -3.26 -7.18
N GLN A 143 13.10 -3.60 -7.45
CA GLN A 143 14.22 -2.67 -7.56
C GLN A 143 14.48 -2.32 -9.03
N ARG A 144 14.55 -1.03 -9.33
CA ARG A 144 15.00 -0.51 -10.63
C ARG A 144 16.53 -0.59 -10.71
N VAL A 145 17.04 -1.77 -11.07
CA VAL A 145 18.48 -2.02 -11.16
C VAL A 145 19.15 -1.11 -12.20
N CYS A 146 18.48 -0.89 -13.34
CA CYS A 146 18.92 0.04 -14.38
C CYS A 146 17.93 1.21 -14.52
N LYS A 147 18.23 2.36 -13.90
CA LYS A 147 17.33 3.53 -13.93
C LYS A 147 17.08 4.10 -15.33
N ASP A 148 17.99 3.85 -16.27
CA ASP A 148 17.88 4.26 -17.67
C ASP A 148 17.06 3.29 -18.54
N ASN A 149 16.42 2.29 -17.91
CA ASN A 149 15.64 1.22 -18.52
C ASN A 149 16.46 0.37 -19.52
N SER A 150 17.78 0.22 -19.29
CA SER A 150 18.61 -0.73 -20.05
C SER A 150 18.45 -2.19 -19.63
N CYS A 151 17.91 -2.45 -18.43
CA CYS A 151 17.56 -3.79 -17.95
C CYS A 151 16.27 -3.74 -17.12
N PRO A 152 15.44 -4.80 -17.13
CA PRO A 152 14.20 -4.83 -16.36
C PRO A 152 14.44 -4.72 -14.83
N PRO A 153 13.43 -4.26 -14.07
CA PRO A 153 13.46 -4.30 -12.61
C PRO A 153 13.52 -5.73 -12.06
N LYS A 154 14.18 -5.90 -10.91
CA LYS A 154 14.28 -7.20 -10.22
C LYS A 154 13.34 -7.24 -9.02
N ILE A 155 12.61 -8.34 -8.84
CA ILE A 155 11.82 -8.53 -7.63
C ILE A 155 12.76 -8.75 -6.42
N ILE A 156 12.43 -8.12 -5.30
CA ILE A 156 13.20 -8.23 -4.05
C ILE A 156 12.35 -8.74 -2.89
N LEU A 157 11.02 -8.69 -3.01
CA LEU A 157 10.08 -9.25 -2.04
C LEU A 157 8.79 -9.65 -2.74
N GLU A 158 8.27 -10.84 -2.42
CA GLU A 158 6.90 -11.26 -2.68
C GLU A 158 6.22 -11.63 -1.36
N THR A 159 5.00 -11.13 -1.13
CA THR A 159 4.17 -11.50 0.02
C THR A 159 2.69 -11.44 -0.33
N ASP A 160 1.87 -12.16 0.43
CA ASP A 160 0.42 -12.01 0.41
C ASP A 160 -0.02 -10.69 1.04
N PHE A 161 -1.14 -10.16 0.54
CA PHE A 161 -1.90 -9.11 1.20
C PHE A 161 -3.40 -9.40 1.11
N VAL A 162 -4.20 -8.75 1.95
CA VAL A 162 -5.67 -8.80 1.88
C VAL A 162 -6.17 -7.47 1.35
N ALA A 163 -6.83 -7.51 0.20
CA ALA A 163 -7.51 -6.36 -0.35
C ALA A 163 -8.89 -6.17 0.32
N GLY A 164 -9.37 -4.95 0.26
CA GLY A 164 -10.67 -4.58 0.76
C GLY A 164 -11.78 -5.23 -0.03
N PHE A 165 -12.64 -5.99 0.64
CA PHE A 165 -13.78 -6.66 0.02
C PHE A 165 -14.79 -7.04 1.08
N LYS A 166 -16.04 -6.58 0.94
CA LYS A 166 -17.14 -6.98 1.81
C LYS A 166 -18.25 -7.63 0.99
N LYS A 167 -18.63 -8.85 1.35
CA LYS A 167 -19.76 -9.56 0.72
C LYS A 167 -21.05 -8.76 0.97
N GLY A 168 -21.86 -8.57 -0.07
CA GLY A 168 -23.09 -7.77 0.02
C GLY A 168 -22.88 -6.26 -0.02
N ASP A 169 -21.67 -5.79 -0.33
CA ASP A 169 -21.40 -4.37 -0.58
C ASP A 169 -21.84 -3.97 -1.99
N GLU A 170 -23.14 -3.78 -2.16
CA GLU A 170 -23.78 -3.41 -3.43
C GLU A 170 -23.29 -2.07 -4.00
N LYS A 171 -22.69 -1.21 -3.16
CA LYS A 171 -22.15 0.09 -3.57
C LYS A 171 -20.64 0.09 -3.76
N PHE A 172 -19.98 -1.06 -3.57
CA PHE A 172 -18.53 -1.23 -3.69
C PHE A 172 -17.70 -0.31 -2.78
N ALA A 173 -18.30 0.20 -1.70
CA ALA A 173 -17.69 1.16 -0.79
C ALA A 173 -16.39 0.65 -0.12
N TYR A 174 -16.25 -0.66 0.04
CA TYR A 174 -15.14 -1.30 0.75
C TYR A 174 -14.07 -1.87 -0.19
N ARG A 175 -14.21 -1.72 -1.51
CA ARG A 175 -13.23 -2.24 -2.47
C ARG A 175 -11.95 -1.39 -2.47
N THR A 176 -10.80 -2.06 -2.45
CA THR A 176 -9.51 -1.39 -2.69
C THR A 176 -9.50 -0.75 -4.08
N ARG A 177 -9.06 0.50 -4.12
CA ARG A 177 -8.98 1.31 -5.33
C ARG A 177 -7.73 0.96 -6.13
N VAL A 178 -7.88 0.88 -7.45
CA VAL A 178 -6.76 0.78 -8.38
C VAL A 178 -6.18 2.17 -8.68
N GLY A 179 -4.88 2.27 -8.96
CA GLY A 179 -4.23 3.52 -9.31
C GLY A 179 -2.73 3.54 -9.02
N SER A 180 -2.08 4.63 -9.40
CA SER A 180 -0.69 4.95 -9.03
C SER A 180 -0.68 5.82 -7.78
N PHE A 181 -0.05 5.32 -6.72
CA PHE A 181 0.11 6.00 -5.44
C PHE A 181 1.58 6.15 -5.07
N ARG A 182 1.86 6.90 -4.00
CA ARG A 182 3.18 7.09 -3.39
C ARG A 182 3.05 6.91 -1.88
N VAL A 183 4.08 6.33 -1.25
CA VAL A 183 4.22 6.36 0.21
C VAL A 183 4.39 7.81 0.62
N PHE A 184 3.44 8.35 1.36
CA PHE A 184 3.49 9.72 1.86
C PHE A 184 4.13 9.77 3.25
N GLU A 185 3.70 8.86 4.12
CA GLU A 185 4.09 8.87 5.52
C GLU A 185 4.03 7.47 6.10
N TRP A 186 4.98 7.16 6.97
CA TRP A 186 4.95 5.94 7.76
C TRP A 186 4.55 6.25 9.20
N HIS A 187 3.74 5.39 9.80
CA HIS A 187 3.42 5.42 11.23
C HIS A 187 3.82 4.12 11.88
N LYS A 188 4.28 4.21 13.13
CA LYS A 188 4.38 3.06 14.03
C LYS A 188 3.18 3.06 14.98
N PHE A 189 2.54 1.90 15.13
CA PHE A 189 1.32 1.69 15.91
C PHE A 189 0.24 2.74 15.63
N TYR A 190 -0.08 2.90 14.35
CA TYR A 190 -1.10 3.85 13.89
C TYR A 190 -2.42 3.66 14.65
N GLN A 191 -3.03 4.79 15.02
CA GLN A 191 -4.36 4.86 15.62
C GLN A 191 -5.23 5.80 14.79
N ASP A 192 -6.51 5.48 14.64
CA ASP A 192 -7.44 6.41 14.02
C ASP A 192 -7.60 7.67 14.91
N LYS A 193 -7.32 8.86 14.36
CA LYS A 193 -7.08 10.12 15.11
C LYS A 193 -8.29 10.66 15.93
N ASN A 194 -9.43 9.96 15.95
CA ASN A 194 -10.58 10.23 16.85
C ASN A 194 -10.77 9.18 17.95
N GLY A 195 -9.87 8.19 18.08
CA GLY A 195 -9.82 7.22 19.18
C GLY A 195 -11.14 6.50 19.44
N GLY A 196 -11.89 6.16 18.38
CA GLY A 196 -13.24 5.61 18.55
C GLY A 196 -13.33 4.14 18.19
N HIS A 197 -12.66 3.73 17.11
CA HIS A 197 -12.91 2.42 16.49
C HIS A 197 -11.69 1.50 16.51
N TYR A 198 -10.48 2.05 16.31
CA TYR A 198 -9.26 1.25 16.13
C TYR A 198 -8.09 1.84 16.94
N PRO A 199 -8.04 1.54 18.26
CA PRO A 199 -6.92 1.94 19.08
C PRO A 199 -5.59 1.40 18.56
N SER A 200 -4.52 2.13 18.87
CA SER A 200 -3.13 1.77 18.56
C SER A 200 -2.82 0.32 18.96
N TRP A 201 -1.97 -0.40 18.21
CA TRP A 201 -1.59 -1.76 18.60
C TRP A 201 -0.94 -1.77 19.98
N TYR A 202 0.08 -0.94 20.20
CA TYR A 202 0.71 -0.74 21.50
C TYR A 202 0.78 0.74 21.86
N ASP A 203 0.45 1.03 23.12
CA ASP A 203 0.62 2.33 23.76
C ASP A 203 0.76 2.08 25.27
N PRO A 204 1.79 2.63 25.94
CA PRO A 204 2.01 2.38 27.37
C PRO A 204 0.91 2.96 28.27
N SER A 205 0.11 3.90 27.77
CA SER A 205 -1.04 4.46 28.50
C SER A 205 -2.31 3.62 28.40
N PHE A 206 -2.32 2.56 27.58
CA PHE A 206 -3.47 1.71 27.36
C PHE A 206 -3.32 0.35 28.08
N PRO A 207 -4.42 -0.43 28.26
CA PRO A 207 -4.30 -1.80 28.74
C PRO A 207 -3.33 -2.62 27.88
N SER A 208 -2.69 -3.59 28.52
CA SER A 208 -1.80 -4.55 27.85
C SER A 208 -2.50 -5.23 26.69
N VAL A 209 -1.74 -5.47 25.63
CA VAL A 209 -2.20 -6.30 24.52
C VAL A 209 -2.29 -7.77 24.97
N PRO A 210 -3.08 -8.61 24.27
CA PRO A 210 -3.08 -10.05 24.49
C PRO A 210 -1.69 -10.65 24.36
N ASP A 211 -1.43 -11.74 25.07
CA ASP A 211 -0.17 -12.48 24.94
C ASP A 211 -0.06 -13.16 23.56
N ALA A 212 1.15 -13.56 23.17
CA ALA A 212 1.43 -14.05 21.81
C ALA A 212 0.69 -15.35 21.45
N ASP A 213 0.39 -16.19 22.44
CA ASP A 213 -0.33 -17.45 22.32
C ASP A 213 -1.85 -17.30 22.48
N GLU A 214 -2.34 -16.12 22.86
CA GLU A 214 -3.77 -15.87 23.02
C GLU A 214 -4.52 -15.79 21.69
N SER A 215 -5.78 -16.23 21.71
CA SER A 215 -6.61 -16.25 20.51
C SER A 215 -6.88 -14.85 19.94
N TRP A 216 -7.04 -14.77 18.61
CA TRP A 216 -7.48 -13.57 17.89
C TRP A 216 -8.67 -12.85 18.57
N SER A 217 -9.64 -13.61 19.09
CA SER A 217 -10.86 -13.06 19.68
C SER A 217 -10.60 -12.21 20.93
N LYS A 218 -9.46 -12.39 21.60
CA LYS A 218 -9.05 -11.61 22.77
C LYS A 218 -8.81 -10.14 22.41
N TRP A 219 -8.35 -9.87 21.19
CA TRP A 219 -8.11 -8.51 20.70
C TRP A 219 -9.39 -7.67 20.50
N PHE A 220 -10.56 -8.28 20.65
CA PHE A 220 -11.89 -7.65 20.53
C PHE A 220 -12.54 -7.42 21.89
N LYS A 221 -11.88 -7.81 22.99
CA LYS A 221 -12.45 -7.77 24.34
C LYS A 221 -12.24 -6.41 24.98
N ASP A 222 -13.21 -5.99 25.80
CA ASP A 222 -13.19 -4.69 26.49
C ASP A 222 -12.00 -4.51 27.44
N ASP A 223 -11.40 -5.59 27.94
CA ASP A 223 -10.27 -5.57 28.87
C ASP A 223 -8.94 -5.16 28.20
N VAL A 224 -8.83 -5.28 26.87
CA VAL A 224 -7.66 -4.81 26.10
C VAL A 224 -7.92 -3.49 25.37
N MET A 225 -9.12 -2.93 25.52
CA MET A 225 -9.50 -1.65 24.91
C MET A 225 -9.20 -0.48 25.85
N PRO A 226 -8.58 0.60 25.36
CA PRO A 226 -8.37 1.81 26.15
C PRO A 226 -9.65 2.57 26.51
N TRP A 227 -10.74 2.33 25.78
CA TRP A 227 -12.03 2.95 26.05
C TRP A 227 -13.16 1.94 25.81
N LYS A 228 -14.19 1.99 26.64
CA LYS A 228 -15.43 1.24 26.46
C LYS A 228 -16.37 2.09 25.62
N SER A 229 -16.28 1.99 24.30
CA SER A 229 -17.21 2.66 23.38
C SER A 229 -17.96 1.62 22.56
N ASP A 230 -19.25 1.88 22.33
CA ASP A 230 -20.14 1.07 21.47
C ASP A 230 -19.68 1.00 19.99
N GLY A 231 -18.53 1.59 19.66
CA GLY A 231 -17.91 1.60 18.33
C GLY A 231 -16.48 1.05 18.27
N SER A 232 -15.86 0.68 19.40
CA SER A 232 -14.53 0.07 19.39
C SER A 232 -14.59 -1.31 18.77
N MET A 233 -13.93 -1.49 17.62
CA MET A 233 -14.07 -2.71 16.84
C MET A 233 -12.98 -3.73 17.14
N MET A 234 -11.73 -3.29 17.30
CA MET A 234 -10.59 -4.15 17.69
C MET A 234 -9.36 -3.32 18.04
N ARG A 235 -8.56 -3.80 19.01
CA ARG A 235 -7.26 -3.23 19.34
C ARG A 235 -6.24 -3.52 18.24
N GLY A 236 -5.48 -2.54 17.76
CA GLY A 236 -4.35 -2.82 16.86
C GLY A 236 -4.71 -3.30 15.46
N ALA A 237 -5.87 -2.89 14.91
CA ALA A 237 -6.32 -3.26 13.56
C ALA A 237 -5.28 -2.98 12.45
N PHE A 238 -4.45 -1.96 12.67
CA PHE A 238 -3.42 -1.51 11.73
C PHE A 238 -2.04 -2.19 11.94
N GLY A 239 -1.92 -3.06 12.96
CA GLY A 239 -0.68 -3.78 13.26
C GLY A 239 0.48 -2.86 13.68
N TRP A 240 1.70 -3.28 13.37
CA TRP A 240 2.91 -2.58 13.82
C TRP A 240 3.19 -1.29 13.07
N TYR A 241 2.99 -1.28 11.76
CA TYR A 241 3.27 -0.13 10.92
C TYR A 241 2.16 0.11 9.89
N THR A 242 2.05 1.38 9.47
CA THR A 242 1.10 1.82 8.44
C THR A 242 1.79 2.81 7.51
N ALA A 243 1.78 2.52 6.21
CA ALA A 243 2.06 3.48 5.16
C ALA A 243 0.77 4.18 4.73
N LEU A 244 0.70 5.48 4.98
CA LEU A 244 -0.26 6.35 4.34
C LEU A 244 0.20 6.59 2.90
N VAL A 245 -0.76 6.54 1.97
CA VAL A 245 -0.47 6.64 0.54
C VAL A 245 -1.28 7.74 -0.12
N GLU A 246 -0.72 8.31 -1.18
CA GLU A 246 -1.28 9.46 -1.87
C GLU A 246 -1.10 9.38 -3.39
N PRO A 247 -1.79 10.21 -4.17
CA PRO A 247 -2.93 11.03 -3.79
C PRO A 247 -4.23 10.20 -3.80
N ASN A 248 -5.34 10.79 -3.36
CA ASN A 248 -6.69 10.27 -3.57
C ASN A 248 -6.93 8.84 -3.05
N ALA A 249 -6.21 8.43 -2.01
CA ALA A 249 -6.32 7.09 -1.42
C ALA A 249 -7.64 6.85 -0.68
N ASN A 250 -8.40 7.90 -0.35
CA ASN A 250 -9.68 7.80 0.35
C ASN A 250 -9.60 6.93 1.62
N GLU A 251 -8.57 7.19 2.43
CA GLU A 251 -8.30 6.44 3.67
C GLU A 251 -7.92 4.97 3.48
N GLN A 252 -7.47 4.57 2.26
CA GLN A 252 -6.97 3.23 1.96
C GLN A 252 -5.45 3.13 2.06
N TRP A 253 -4.98 2.71 3.22
CA TRP A 253 -3.56 2.60 3.57
C TRP A 253 -2.98 1.24 3.24
N THR A 254 -1.65 1.10 3.34
CA THR A 254 -1.00 -0.22 3.39
C THR A 254 -0.52 -0.43 4.82
N HIS A 255 -0.98 -1.46 5.51
CA HIS A 255 -0.73 -1.62 6.95
C HIS A 255 -0.56 -3.07 7.37
N GLY A 256 -0.07 -3.27 8.60
CA GLY A 256 0.06 -4.58 9.24
C GLY A 256 -1.28 -5.18 9.64
N THR A 257 -1.23 -6.23 10.44
CA THR A 257 -2.42 -6.96 10.88
C THR A 257 -2.41 -7.07 12.39
N ILE A 258 -3.57 -7.06 13.00
CA ILE A 258 -3.73 -7.37 14.42
C ILE A 258 -3.11 -8.73 14.80
N GLY A 259 -2.58 -8.84 16.01
CA GLY A 259 -1.76 -9.97 16.46
C GLY A 259 -0.27 -9.62 16.55
N TRP A 260 0.52 -10.58 16.96
CA TRP A 260 1.99 -10.54 17.03
C TRP A 260 2.59 -10.98 15.68
N GLY A 261 3.92 -11.11 15.56
CA GLY A 261 4.58 -11.44 14.30
C GLY A 261 3.96 -12.66 13.62
N ASP A 262 4.03 -13.82 14.27
CA ASP A 262 3.51 -15.09 13.73
C ASP A 262 1.98 -15.12 13.62
N SER A 263 1.27 -14.71 14.69
CA SER A 263 -0.20 -14.77 14.68
C SER A 263 -0.80 -13.85 13.63
N SER A 264 -0.15 -12.73 13.28
CA SER A 264 -0.59 -11.85 12.18
C SER A 264 -0.55 -12.53 10.80
N GLU A 265 0.38 -13.45 10.56
CA GLU A 265 0.45 -14.22 9.31
C GLU A 265 -0.71 -15.21 9.20
N GLU A 266 -1.03 -15.90 10.29
CA GLU A 266 -2.23 -16.76 10.35
C GLU A 266 -3.49 -15.95 10.06
N ASN A 267 -3.56 -14.73 10.56
CA ASN A 267 -4.71 -13.85 10.38
C ASN A 267 -4.89 -13.35 8.94
N ILE A 268 -3.79 -13.20 8.20
CA ILE A 268 -3.83 -12.95 6.75
C ILE A 268 -4.44 -14.16 6.03
N LYS A 269 -3.94 -15.37 6.30
CA LYS A 269 -4.47 -16.63 5.73
C LYS A 269 -5.95 -16.82 6.06
N ARG A 270 -6.36 -16.58 7.32
CA ARG A 270 -7.76 -16.58 7.78
C ARG A 270 -8.64 -15.65 6.97
N ALA A 271 -8.19 -14.43 6.75
CA ALA A 271 -8.99 -13.43 6.04
C ALA A 271 -9.08 -13.65 4.53
N LYS A 272 -8.08 -14.30 3.93
CA LYS A 272 -8.18 -14.82 2.55
C LYS A 272 -9.12 -16.02 2.45
N GLY A 273 -9.49 -16.64 3.58
CA GLY A 273 -10.35 -17.83 3.64
C GLY A 273 -9.59 -19.14 3.37
N GLU A 274 -8.28 -19.13 3.60
CA GLU A 274 -7.39 -20.24 3.28
C GLU A 274 -7.35 -21.33 4.37
N ASP A 275 -7.74 -21.01 5.61
CA ASP A 275 -7.87 -21.98 6.70
C ASP A 275 -9.33 -22.41 6.97
N PHE A 276 -9.51 -23.53 7.68
CA PHE A 276 -10.83 -24.12 7.96
C PHE A 276 -11.79 -23.15 8.65
N LEU A 277 -11.27 -22.30 9.54
CA LEU A 277 -12.03 -21.26 10.23
C LEU A 277 -12.35 -20.08 9.31
N GLY A 278 -11.46 -19.66 8.41
CA GLY A 278 -11.67 -18.61 7.42
C GLY A 278 -12.73 -18.96 6.37
N LYS A 279 -12.86 -20.23 5.98
CA LYS A 279 -13.96 -20.72 5.13
C LYS A 279 -15.34 -20.59 5.80
N ILE A 280 -15.40 -20.72 7.14
CA ILE A 280 -16.63 -20.56 7.94
C ILE A 280 -16.85 -19.08 8.32
N ALA A 281 -15.79 -18.36 8.68
CA ALA A 281 -15.83 -16.98 9.19
C ALA A 281 -15.98 -15.92 8.09
N SER A 282 -15.51 -16.16 6.86
CA SER A 282 -15.79 -15.31 5.69
C SER A 282 -17.28 -15.21 5.35
N THR A 283 -18.10 -16.10 5.92
CA THR A 283 -19.55 -16.10 5.79
C THR A 283 -20.26 -15.32 6.91
N PHE A 284 -19.63 -15.13 8.08
CA PHE A 284 -20.29 -14.60 9.29
C PHE A 284 -19.63 -13.37 9.94
N THR A 285 -18.40 -13.01 9.58
CA THR A 285 -17.72 -11.80 10.10
C THR A 285 -16.87 -11.16 9.01
N SER A 286 -16.94 -9.83 8.83
CA SER A 286 -16.18 -9.12 7.80
C SER A 286 -14.69 -9.01 8.18
N LEU A 287 -13.95 -10.13 8.16
CA LEU A 287 -12.52 -10.22 8.47
C LEU A 287 -11.60 -9.57 7.42
N ARG A 288 -12.16 -9.22 6.25
CA ARG A 288 -11.45 -8.54 5.17
C ARG A 288 -11.43 -7.03 5.38
N SER A 289 -10.40 -6.40 4.85
CA SER A 289 -10.15 -4.96 4.93
C SER A 289 -11.34 -4.13 4.42
N SER A 290 -11.48 -2.91 4.94
CA SER A 290 -12.46 -1.90 4.49
C SER A 290 -11.89 -0.96 3.41
N GLY A 291 -11.07 -1.50 2.50
CA GLY A 291 -10.49 -0.81 1.35
C GLY A 291 -8.97 -0.67 1.38
N CYS A 292 -8.34 -0.76 2.55
CA CYS A 292 -6.89 -0.81 2.72
C CYS A 292 -6.26 -2.08 2.12
N SER A 293 -4.93 -2.07 2.00
CA SER A 293 -4.10 -3.23 1.68
C SER A 293 -3.45 -3.73 2.97
N ARG A 294 -3.85 -4.92 3.44
CA ARG A 294 -3.40 -5.44 4.73
C ARG A 294 -2.38 -6.56 4.56
N VAL A 295 -1.22 -6.50 5.21
CA VAL A 295 -0.19 -7.56 5.21
C VAL A 295 0.08 -8.05 6.64
N SER A 296 0.95 -9.06 6.80
CA SER A 296 1.41 -9.47 8.13
C SER A 296 2.28 -8.40 8.79
N ASN A 297 2.48 -8.51 10.10
CA ASN A 297 3.26 -7.55 10.86
C ASN A 297 4.76 -7.59 10.52
N LYS A 298 5.33 -8.79 10.36
CA LYS A 298 6.70 -8.96 9.88
C LYS A 298 6.89 -8.34 8.49
N ALA A 299 5.94 -8.60 7.58
CA ALA A 299 5.98 -8.04 6.24
C ALA A 299 5.87 -6.50 6.24
N ILE A 300 4.93 -5.90 6.98
CA ILE A 300 4.83 -4.42 6.99
C ILE A 300 6.04 -3.76 7.65
N ALA A 301 6.64 -4.40 8.66
CA ALA A 301 7.86 -3.91 9.30
C ALA A 301 9.04 -3.93 8.31
N PHE A 302 9.15 -5.00 7.52
CA PHE A 302 10.15 -5.08 6.46
C PHE A 302 9.87 -4.07 5.33
N LEU A 303 8.60 -3.88 4.93
CA LEU A 303 8.22 -2.83 3.98
C LEU A 303 8.56 -1.43 4.51
N ARG A 304 8.31 -1.14 5.79
CA ARG A 304 8.78 0.12 6.42
C ARG A 304 10.29 0.23 6.37
N HIS A 305 11.01 -0.87 6.54
CA HIS A 305 12.47 -0.86 6.45
C HIS A 305 12.93 -0.52 5.03
N ILE A 306 12.35 -1.09 3.97
CA ILE A 306 12.88 -0.96 2.59
C ILE A 306 12.21 0.12 1.72
N LEU A 307 11.02 0.63 2.09
CA LEU A 307 10.27 1.58 1.27
C LEU A 307 10.35 3.01 1.82
N PRO A 308 11.21 3.88 1.26
CA PRO A 308 11.26 5.28 1.66
C PRO A 308 9.98 6.05 1.28
N VAL A 309 9.78 7.21 1.90
CA VAL A 309 8.79 8.22 1.46
C VAL A 309 9.02 8.56 -0.01
N GLY A 310 7.94 8.74 -0.78
CA GLY A 310 7.95 8.91 -2.22
C GLY A 310 7.91 7.59 -3.00
N THR A 311 8.05 6.42 -2.37
CA THR A 311 8.04 5.13 -3.08
C THR A 311 6.70 4.88 -3.79
N PRO A 312 6.68 4.60 -5.11
CA PRO A 312 5.47 4.25 -5.85
C PRO A 312 4.81 2.96 -5.33
N ILE A 313 3.49 3.00 -5.14
CA ILE A 313 2.64 1.84 -4.89
C ILE A 313 1.59 1.77 -6.00
N LEU A 314 1.72 0.79 -6.88
CA LEU A 314 0.85 0.56 -8.01
C LEU A 314 -0.21 -0.47 -7.60
N LYS A 315 -1.45 0.00 -7.40
CA LYS A 315 -2.57 -0.88 -7.12
C LYS A 315 -3.23 -1.24 -8.44
N VAL A 316 -3.10 -2.50 -8.85
CA VAL A 316 -3.57 -2.99 -10.15
C VAL A 316 -4.56 -4.12 -9.98
N TYR A 317 -5.28 -4.40 -11.05
CA TYR A 317 -6.16 -5.56 -11.17
C TYR A 317 -5.84 -6.20 -12.52
N ALA A 318 -4.87 -7.11 -12.52
CA ALA A 318 -4.19 -7.56 -13.73
C ALA A 318 -4.07 -9.09 -13.79
N LEU A 319 -3.99 -9.61 -15.02
CA LEU A 319 -3.54 -10.98 -15.26
C LEU A 319 -2.02 -11.05 -15.10
N GLU A 320 -1.52 -12.14 -14.52
CA GLU A 320 -0.10 -12.36 -14.27
C GLU A 320 0.49 -13.31 -15.31
N LYS A 321 1.72 -13.04 -15.76
CA LYS A 321 2.54 -13.90 -16.63
C LYS A 321 4.02 -13.72 -16.29
N TYR A 322 4.87 -14.55 -16.86
CA TYR A 322 6.28 -14.20 -17.01
C TYR A 322 6.48 -13.37 -18.27
N GLN A 323 7.43 -12.43 -18.23
CA GLN A 323 7.94 -11.86 -19.46
C GLN A 323 8.56 -13.00 -20.24
N ASP A 324 9.62 -13.62 -19.71
CA ASP A 324 10.26 -14.80 -20.30
C ASP A 324 10.58 -15.83 -19.21
N GLU A 325 9.87 -16.96 -19.23
CA GLU A 325 9.99 -18.01 -18.21
C GLU A 325 11.41 -18.61 -18.16
N ALA A 326 12.09 -18.71 -19.30
CA ALA A 326 13.45 -19.25 -19.36
C ALA A 326 14.46 -18.30 -18.68
N SER A 327 14.38 -16.99 -18.95
CA SER A 327 15.19 -15.97 -18.27
C SER A 327 14.89 -15.95 -16.78
N MET A 328 13.61 -16.01 -16.38
CA MET A 328 13.20 -16.07 -14.98
C MET A 328 13.86 -17.27 -14.26
N LYS A 329 13.75 -18.49 -14.80
CA LYS A 329 14.33 -19.71 -14.21
C LYS A 329 15.86 -19.67 -14.13
N LYS A 330 16.51 -18.93 -15.02
CA LYS A 330 17.97 -18.74 -15.01
C LYS A 330 18.42 -17.72 -13.95
N ILE A 331 17.64 -16.67 -13.72
CA ILE A 331 18.00 -15.53 -12.87
C ILE A 331 17.62 -15.77 -11.40
N TYR A 332 16.47 -16.38 -11.15
CA TYR A 332 15.93 -16.56 -9.81
C TYR A 332 16.17 -17.99 -9.31
N ASN A 333 16.79 -18.10 -8.14
CA ASN A 333 16.93 -19.38 -7.44
C ASN A 333 15.68 -19.63 -6.60
N LYS A 334 14.87 -20.62 -7.00
CA LYS A 334 13.65 -21.02 -6.30
C LYS A 334 13.87 -21.45 -4.84
N GLU A 335 15.01 -22.04 -4.57
CA GLU A 335 15.36 -22.55 -3.24
C GLU A 335 16.01 -21.47 -2.36
N ALA A 336 16.31 -20.29 -2.91
CA ALA A 336 16.86 -19.20 -2.12
C ALA A 336 15.82 -18.70 -1.11
N LYS A 337 16.24 -18.64 0.15
CA LYS A 337 15.50 -18.03 1.26
C LYS A 337 16.33 -16.88 1.79
N PHE A 338 15.67 -15.75 2.01
CA PHE A 338 16.26 -14.57 2.61
C PHE A 338 15.67 -14.40 4.00
N THR A 339 16.45 -13.80 4.88
CA THR A 339 16.05 -13.56 6.27
C THR A 339 16.25 -12.10 6.61
N TRP A 340 15.40 -11.56 7.47
CA TRP A 340 15.55 -10.23 8.03
C TRP A 340 15.20 -10.27 9.51
N ASP A 341 16.20 -10.03 10.35
CA ASP A 341 16.02 -10.03 11.79
C ASP A 341 15.40 -8.71 12.25
N TYR A 342 14.44 -8.83 13.15
CA TYR A 342 13.71 -7.70 13.72
C TYR A 342 13.66 -7.73 15.24
N ALA A 343 13.58 -6.53 15.81
CA ALA A 343 13.23 -6.25 17.18
C ALA A 343 12.18 -5.13 17.19
N LEU A 344 10.94 -5.45 17.49
CA LEU A 344 9.87 -4.47 17.66
C LEU A 344 10.02 -3.81 19.03
N THR A 345 9.97 -2.49 19.09
CA THR A 345 10.25 -1.74 20.33
C THR A 345 9.12 -0.80 20.75
N THR A 346 9.15 -0.35 22.00
CA THR A 346 8.27 0.70 22.57
C THR A 346 8.65 2.11 22.11
N ASP A 347 9.84 2.31 21.56
CA ASP A 347 10.29 3.60 21.03
C ASP A 347 9.50 4.00 19.77
N GLY A 348 9.23 5.29 19.58
CA GLY A 348 8.49 5.78 18.41
C GLY A 348 6.99 5.41 18.39
N VAL A 349 6.39 5.09 19.53
CA VAL A 349 4.92 4.84 19.63
C VAL A 349 4.13 6.01 19.05
N ARG A 350 3.27 5.71 18.07
CA ARG A 350 2.42 6.67 17.33
C ARG A 350 3.20 7.76 16.57
N ALA A 351 4.51 7.66 16.51
CA ALA A 351 5.35 8.59 15.77
C ALA A 351 5.24 8.36 14.27
N THR A 352 5.80 9.28 13.48
CA THR A 352 5.76 9.28 12.02
C THR A 352 7.17 9.31 11.41
N ASN A 353 7.29 8.83 10.18
CA ASN A 353 8.50 8.91 9.35
C ASN A 353 9.77 8.42 10.06
N LYS A 354 10.75 9.31 10.26
CA LYS A 354 12.02 9.00 10.94
C LYS A 354 11.81 8.63 12.41
N ASP A 355 10.81 9.22 13.05
CA ASP A 355 10.48 8.99 14.46
C ASP A 355 9.62 7.73 14.63
N ALA A 356 8.95 7.27 13.57
CA ALA A 356 8.41 5.92 13.46
C ALA A 356 9.55 4.91 13.26
N THR A 357 10.26 4.62 14.35
CA THR A 357 11.51 3.84 14.38
C THR A 357 11.38 2.49 13.68
N SER A 358 12.42 2.11 12.94
CA SER A 358 12.47 0.82 12.26
C SER A 358 12.58 -0.33 13.27
N ALA A 359 11.99 -1.48 12.96
CA ALA A 359 12.16 -2.71 13.73
C ALA A 359 13.39 -3.52 13.28
N HIS A 360 14.22 -3.04 12.35
CA HIS A 360 15.42 -3.77 11.94
C HIS A 360 16.35 -3.99 13.14
N LYS A 361 16.71 -5.25 13.42
CA LYS A 361 17.41 -5.61 14.65
C LYS A 361 18.72 -4.85 14.84
N ASN A 362 19.54 -4.75 13.80
CA ASN A 362 20.78 -3.97 13.86
C ASN A 362 20.49 -2.52 14.27
N PHE A 363 19.48 -1.87 13.64
CA PHE A 363 19.03 -0.50 13.97
C PHE A 363 18.67 -0.32 15.44
N VAL A 364 17.95 -1.30 16.01
CA VAL A 364 17.56 -1.28 17.42
C VAL A 364 18.78 -1.46 18.33
N GLU A 365 19.68 -2.39 18.00
CA GLU A 365 20.89 -2.65 18.79
C GLU A 365 21.85 -1.45 18.83
N SER A 366 22.02 -0.72 17.73
CA SER A 366 22.91 0.46 17.71
C SER A 366 22.39 1.62 18.55
N ARG A 367 21.08 1.67 18.82
CA ARG A 367 20.47 2.65 19.72
C ARG A 367 20.66 2.30 21.19
N GLY A 368 21.13 1.09 21.51
CA GLY A 368 21.37 0.66 22.88
C GLY A 368 20.10 0.60 23.74
N LEU A 369 18.97 0.26 23.13
CA LEU A 369 17.68 0.12 23.84
C LEU A 369 17.76 -1.04 24.86
N ARG A 370 17.05 -0.87 25.97
CA ARG A 370 16.98 -1.87 27.05
C ARG A 370 16.07 -3.03 26.65
N SER A 371 16.26 -4.20 27.28
CA SER A 371 15.43 -5.38 27.01
C SER A 371 13.95 -5.17 27.33
N ASP A 372 13.60 -4.32 28.30
CA ASP A 372 12.22 -3.97 28.65
C ASP A 372 11.57 -2.98 27.67
N GLU A 373 12.34 -2.46 26.71
CA GLU A 373 11.85 -1.64 25.59
C GLU A 373 11.59 -2.48 24.33
N ILE A 374 11.91 -3.78 24.35
CA ILE A 374 11.68 -4.72 23.26
C ILE A 374 10.37 -5.46 23.51
N LEU A 375 9.44 -5.33 22.57
CA LEU A 375 8.12 -5.97 22.59
C LEU A 375 8.15 -7.37 21.97
N GLU A 376 8.87 -7.54 20.86
CA GLU A 376 9.01 -8.83 20.18
C GLU A 376 10.33 -8.86 19.39
N GLU A 377 10.98 -10.01 19.33
CA GLU A 377 12.10 -10.27 18.41
C GLU A 377 11.83 -11.50 17.56
N GLY A 378 12.42 -11.54 16.37
CA GLY A 378 12.36 -12.71 15.53
C GLY A 378 13.02 -12.48 14.18
N THR A 379 12.75 -13.42 13.29
CA THR A 379 13.26 -13.40 11.91
C THR A 379 12.07 -13.45 10.95
N PHE A 380 12.11 -12.57 9.95
CA PHE A 380 11.20 -12.62 8.81
C PHE A 380 11.89 -13.35 7.66
N GLU A 381 11.36 -14.52 7.31
CA GLU A 381 11.81 -15.27 6.14
C GLU A 381 11.00 -14.84 4.91
N PHE A 382 11.69 -14.58 3.81
CA PHE A 382 11.04 -14.19 2.56
C PHE A 382 11.74 -14.79 1.33
N SER A 383 11.02 -14.75 0.20
CA SER A 383 11.51 -15.18 -1.09
C SER A 383 11.44 -14.01 -2.08
N ASN A 384 12.38 -13.99 -3.02
CA ASN A 384 12.33 -13.13 -4.20
C ASN A 384 12.01 -13.94 -5.47
N TYR A 385 11.67 -15.22 -5.37
CA TYR A 385 11.26 -15.99 -6.52
C TYR A 385 9.86 -15.54 -6.97
N PRO A 386 9.68 -15.07 -8.21
CA PRO A 386 8.40 -14.55 -8.67
C PRO A 386 7.44 -15.70 -9.01
N HIS A 387 6.34 -15.82 -8.28
CA HIS A 387 5.28 -16.77 -8.63
C HIS A 387 4.23 -16.09 -9.50
N VAL A 388 3.75 -16.78 -10.53
CA VAL A 388 2.53 -16.37 -11.24
C VAL A 388 1.32 -16.97 -10.54
N VAL A 389 0.29 -16.15 -10.30
CA VAL A 389 -1.01 -16.63 -9.79
C VAL A 389 -1.98 -16.76 -10.95
N GLN A 390 -2.35 -18.00 -11.27
CA GLN A 390 -3.21 -18.31 -12.42
C GLN A 390 -4.18 -19.45 -12.10
N PRO A 391 -5.28 -19.61 -12.88
CA PRO A 391 -6.13 -20.78 -12.74
C PRO A 391 -5.34 -22.08 -12.96
N ARG A 392 -5.59 -23.10 -12.12
CA ARG A 392 -4.89 -24.39 -12.22
C ARG A 392 -5.02 -25.04 -13.60
N SER A 393 -6.19 -24.88 -14.22
CA SER A 393 -6.48 -25.28 -15.60
C SER A 393 -7.64 -24.46 -16.16
N ALA A 394 -7.93 -24.60 -17.45
CA ALA A 394 -9.07 -23.97 -18.10
C ALA A 394 -10.41 -24.26 -17.38
N LYS A 395 -10.56 -25.47 -16.83
CA LYS A 395 -11.78 -25.96 -16.17
C LYS A 395 -11.81 -25.76 -14.64
N SER A 396 -10.68 -25.45 -14.01
CA SER A 396 -10.60 -25.27 -12.56
C SER A 396 -11.14 -23.90 -12.15
N SER A 397 -11.86 -23.84 -11.02
CA SER A 397 -12.16 -22.61 -10.28
C SER A 397 -11.04 -22.20 -9.32
N GLN A 398 -10.22 -23.15 -8.91
CA GLN A 398 -9.05 -22.94 -8.04
C GLN A 398 -7.91 -22.28 -8.81
N CYS A 399 -7.21 -21.40 -8.11
CA CYS A 399 -6.00 -20.75 -8.62
C CYS A 399 -4.79 -21.21 -7.82
N ASP A 400 -3.68 -21.36 -8.53
CA ASP A 400 -2.43 -21.82 -7.98
C ASP A 400 -1.38 -20.73 -8.15
N GLU A 401 -0.53 -20.59 -7.14
CA GLU A 401 0.80 -20.02 -7.29
C GLU A 401 1.70 -21.05 -7.98
N SER A 402 2.34 -20.64 -9.07
CA SER A 402 3.07 -21.54 -9.96
C SER A 402 4.37 -20.90 -10.41
N ASP A 403 5.36 -21.74 -10.69
CA ASP A 403 6.66 -21.40 -11.30
C ASP A 403 6.67 -21.58 -12.83
N THR A 404 5.48 -21.80 -13.39
CA THR A 404 5.22 -22.07 -14.81
C THR A 404 4.06 -21.20 -15.27
N ASP A 405 4.25 -20.52 -16.39
CA ASP A 405 3.22 -19.71 -17.04
C ASP A 405 2.28 -20.60 -17.85
N ARG A 406 1.01 -20.63 -17.46
CA ARG A 406 -0.04 -21.39 -18.14
C ARG A 406 -0.92 -20.48 -18.99
N LEU A 407 -0.76 -19.16 -18.90
CA LEU A 407 -1.63 -18.22 -19.58
C LEU A 407 -1.18 -18.03 -21.02
N ILE A 408 -2.10 -18.12 -21.97
CA ILE A 408 -1.84 -18.01 -23.39
C ILE A 408 -2.65 -16.86 -23.99
N LEU A 409 -2.01 -16.01 -24.81
CA LEU A 409 -2.65 -14.81 -25.38
C LEU A 409 -3.49 -15.14 -26.63
N SER A 410 -3.07 -16.13 -27.41
CA SER A 410 -3.73 -16.53 -28.66
C SER A 410 -3.75 -18.05 -28.84
N GLU A 411 -4.73 -18.57 -29.59
CA GLU A 411 -4.83 -20.02 -29.85
C GLU A 411 -3.60 -20.59 -30.53
N ALA A 412 -2.90 -19.79 -31.32
CA ALA A 412 -1.69 -20.20 -32.04
C ALA A 412 -0.52 -20.53 -31.10
N ASP A 413 -0.49 -19.97 -29.89
CA ASP A 413 0.59 -20.20 -28.93
C ASP A 413 0.35 -21.45 -28.05
N ARG A 414 -0.79 -22.14 -28.23
CA ARG A 414 -1.18 -23.25 -27.37
C ARG A 414 -0.43 -24.52 -27.76
N THR A 415 0.36 -25.05 -26.82
CA THR A 415 1.14 -26.27 -27.03
C THR A 415 0.71 -27.42 -26.11
N SER A 416 -0.05 -27.13 -25.05
CA SER A 416 -0.47 -28.13 -24.06
C SER A 416 -1.96 -28.08 -23.70
N LYS A 417 -2.47 -29.20 -23.13
CA LYS A 417 -3.83 -29.28 -22.55
C LYS A 417 -3.96 -28.57 -21.19
N LYS A 418 -2.84 -28.22 -20.54
CA LYS A 418 -2.82 -27.53 -19.25
C LYS A 418 -2.91 -26.00 -19.41
N ASP A 419 -2.59 -25.50 -20.59
CA ASP A 419 -2.60 -24.07 -20.91
C ASP A 419 -4.02 -23.48 -20.89
N VAL A 420 -4.10 -22.23 -20.45
CA VAL A 420 -5.31 -21.43 -20.27
C VAL A 420 -5.26 -20.26 -21.26
N LEU A 421 -6.13 -20.27 -22.27
CA LEU A 421 -6.24 -19.15 -23.20
C LEU A 421 -6.93 -17.95 -22.53
N ILE A 422 -6.54 -16.71 -22.85
CA ILE A 422 -7.24 -15.52 -22.33
C ILE A 422 -8.74 -15.53 -22.68
N SER A 423 -9.12 -16.10 -23.82
CA SER A 423 -10.55 -16.28 -24.13
C SER A 423 -11.22 -17.34 -23.25
N ASP A 424 -10.50 -18.35 -22.77
CA ASP A 424 -10.99 -19.30 -21.75
C ASP A 424 -11.09 -18.64 -20.38
N ILE A 425 -10.18 -17.69 -20.11
CA ILE A 425 -10.30 -16.76 -18.99
C ILE A 425 -11.62 -15.99 -19.08
N LYS A 426 -12.25 -15.73 -20.24
CA LYS A 426 -13.55 -15.01 -20.30
C LYS A 426 -14.68 -15.65 -19.47
N LYS A 427 -14.53 -16.91 -19.03
CA LYS A 427 -15.43 -17.60 -18.09
C LYS A 427 -15.07 -17.39 -16.60
N ILE A 428 -14.14 -16.48 -16.27
CA ILE A 428 -13.51 -16.28 -14.93
C ILE A 428 -14.39 -15.64 -13.86
N LYS A 429 -15.67 -15.34 -14.14
CA LYS A 429 -16.55 -14.73 -13.13
C LYS A 429 -16.56 -15.52 -11.81
N ASP A 430 -16.35 -16.83 -11.86
CA ASP A 430 -16.39 -17.72 -10.70
C ASP A 430 -15.04 -18.28 -10.24
N LYS A 431 -13.90 -17.78 -10.74
CA LYS A 431 -12.57 -18.25 -10.32
C LYS A 431 -12.02 -17.43 -9.15
N GLU A 432 -11.20 -18.07 -8.32
CA GLU A 432 -10.64 -17.49 -7.09
C GLU A 432 -9.58 -16.40 -7.35
N CYS A 433 -8.89 -16.41 -8.49
CA CYS A 433 -7.91 -15.39 -8.94
C CYS A 433 -8.56 -14.21 -9.67
N ASN A 434 -9.76 -13.87 -9.23
CA ASN A 434 -10.55 -12.73 -9.65
C ASN A 434 -11.36 -12.28 -8.45
N LEU A 435 -10.70 -11.69 -7.46
CA LEU A 435 -11.29 -11.33 -6.17
C LEU A 435 -12.68 -10.67 -6.28
N TYR A 436 -12.81 -9.69 -7.18
CA TYR A 436 -14.04 -8.92 -7.37
C TYR A 436 -14.99 -9.52 -8.41
N LYS A 437 -14.65 -10.68 -8.99
CA LYS A 437 -15.48 -11.41 -9.95
C LYS A 437 -15.88 -10.58 -11.17
N ILE A 438 -14.99 -9.70 -11.63
CA ILE A 438 -15.27 -8.86 -12.79
C ILE A 438 -15.33 -9.70 -14.09
N PRO A 439 -16.05 -9.23 -15.13
CA PRO A 439 -16.05 -9.88 -16.43
C PRO A 439 -14.63 -10.02 -16.98
N ALA A 440 -14.29 -11.17 -17.53
CA ALA A 440 -12.89 -11.40 -17.89
C ALA A 440 -12.44 -10.69 -19.16
N ASP A 441 -13.36 -10.31 -20.04
CA ASP A 441 -13.10 -9.40 -21.16
C ASP A 441 -12.84 -7.94 -20.74
N ALA A 442 -13.12 -7.61 -19.47
CA ALA A 442 -12.77 -6.33 -18.87
C ALA A 442 -11.29 -6.24 -18.47
N PHE A 443 -10.59 -7.37 -18.27
CA PHE A 443 -9.13 -7.34 -18.08
C PHE A 443 -8.46 -6.82 -19.35
N LYS A 444 -7.43 -5.98 -19.17
CA LYS A 444 -6.64 -5.39 -20.26
C LYS A 444 -5.16 -5.52 -19.93
N GLY A 445 -4.39 -5.99 -20.91
CA GLY A 445 -2.97 -6.19 -20.78
C GLY A 445 -2.56 -7.29 -19.81
N VAL A 446 -1.26 -7.32 -19.52
CA VAL A 446 -0.61 -8.32 -18.69
C VAL A 446 0.40 -7.64 -17.78
N PHE A 447 0.52 -8.17 -16.56
CA PHE A 447 1.57 -7.87 -15.60
C PHE A 447 2.60 -9.00 -15.59
N TYR A 448 3.86 -8.66 -15.87
CA TYR A 448 4.98 -9.58 -15.83
C TYR A 448 5.59 -9.62 -14.43
N VAL A 449 5.34 -10.71 -13.70
CA VAL A 449 5.68 -10.80 -12.27
C VAL A 449 7.19 -10.86 -12.00
N ASP A 450 7.95 -11.34 -12.98
CA ASP A 450 9.41 -11.50 -12.93
C ASP A 450 10.18 -10.19 -13.14
N THR A 451 9.59 -9.25 -13.89
CA THR A 451 10.22 -7.96 -14.21
C THR A 451 9.48 -6.76 -13.63
N GLY A 452 8.27 -6.94 -13.11
CA GLY A 452 7.44 -5.84 -12.61
C GLY A 452 6.89 -4.94 -13.72
N LEU A 453 6.96 -5.39 -14.98
CA LEU A 453 6.58 -4.62 -16.16
C LEU A 453 5.15 -4.91 -16.60
N PHE A 454 4.55 -3.95 -17.29
CA PHE A 454 3.21 -4.03 -17.83
C PHE A 454 3.23 -3.92 -19.36
N ASP A 455 2.48 -4.80 -20.02
CA ASP A 455 2.19 -4.73 -21.45
C ASP A 455 0.70 -4.51 -21.69
N GLY A 456 0.35 -3.44 -22.40
CA GLY A 456 -1.03 -3.11 -22.77
C GLY A 456 -2.01 -2.96 -21.60
N TYR A 457 -1.53 -2.76 -20.36
CA TYR A 457 -2.38 -2.69 -19.17
C TYR A 457 -3.30 -1.46 -19.20
N ASP A 458 -4.58 -1.67 -18.90
CA ASP A 458 -5.54 -0.62 -18.50
C ASP A 458 -6.29 -1.12 -17.26
N HIS A 459 -6.72 -0.20 -16.39
CA HIS A 459 -7.60 -0.57 -15.28
C HIS A 459 -8.89 -1.16 -15.87
N PRO A 460 -9.36 -2.33 -15.40
CA PRO A 460 -10.54 -2.94 -15.97
C PRO A 460 -11.74 -2.01 -15.92
N LYS A 461 -12.44 -1.89 -17.05
CA LYS A 461 -13.68 -1.11 -17.17
C LYS A 461 -14.86 -1.98 -16.76
N ALA A 462 -14.92 -2.30 -15.47
CA ALA A 462 -15.94 -3.16 -14.89
C ALA A 462 -16.57 -2.53 -13.65
N GLU A 463 -17.79 -2.96 -13.34
CA GLU A 463 -18.53 -2.50 -12.18
C GLU A 463 -17.77 -2.80 -10.87
N GLY A 464 -17.70 -1.78 -10.01
CA GLY A 464 -16.99 -1.83 -8.74
C GLY A 464 -15.46 -1.85 -8.85
N ILE A 465 -14.87 -1.57 -10.01
CA ILE A 465 -13.46 -1.15 -10.10
C ILE A 465 -13.39 0.35 -9.87
N ILE A 466 -12.89 0.74 -8.71
CA ILE A 466 -12.82 2.15 -8.30
C ILE A 466 -11.40 2.66 -8.52
N LYS A 467 -11.27 3.80 -9.20
CA LYS A 467 -9.97 4.46 -9.41
C LYS A 467 -9.64 5.40 -8.25
N GLY A 468 -8.38 5.41 -7.85
CA GLY A 468 -7.76 6.38 -6.94
C GLY A 468 -6.42 6.81 -7.51
N GLY A 469 -5.54 7.33 -6.65
CA GLY A 469 -4.19 7.70 -7.05
C GLY A 469 -4.16 8.96 -7.92
N PHE A 470 -3.04 9.14 -8.62
CA PHE A 470 -2.87 10.25 -9.55
C PHE A 470 -3.82 10.12 -10.75
N ASN A 471 -4.72 11.10 -10.92
CA ASN A 471 -5.60 11.14 -12.10
C ASN A 471 -4.81 11.31 -13.42
N SER A 472 -3.64 11.94 -13.36
CA SER A 472 -2.78 12.22 -14.52
C SER A 472 -1.68 11.17 -14.72
N GLU A 473 -1.59 10.16 -13.85
CA GLU A 473 -0.62 9.07 -13.97
C GLU A 473 -1.32 7.74 -13.82
N PHE A 474 -1.48 7.05 -14.95
CA PHE A 474 -2.01 5.71 -14.96
C PHE A 474 -1.00 4.69 -14.40
N LEU A 475 0.20 4.70 -14.97
CA LEU A 475 1.37 3.96 -14.51
C LEU A 475 2.61 4.83 -14.78
N PRO A 476 3.64 4.80 -13.90
CA PRO A 476 4.94 5.37 -14.21
C PRO A 476 5.50 4.85 -15.54
N SER A 477 6.27 5.65 -16.27
CA SER A 477 6.79 5.24 -17.58
C SER A 477 7.73 4.03 -17.49
N TYR A 478 8.57 3.98 -16.46
CA TYR A 478 9.57 2.91 -16.24
C TYR A 478 8.97 1.56 -15.86
N VAL A 479 7.65 1.43 -15.64
CA VAL A 479 7.01 0.10 -15.46
C VAL A 479 6.33 -0.40 -16.75
N LYS A 480 6.38 0.36 -17.84
CA LYS A 480 5.82 -0.07 -19.13
C LYS A 480 6.89 -0.77 -19.94
N ILE A 481 6.57 -1.96 -20.48
CA ILE A 481 7.53 -2.75 -21.25
C ILE A 481 8.10 -1.98 -22.46
N GLY A 482 7.27 -1.18 -23.13
CA GLY A 482 7.68 -0.38 -24.29
C GLY A 482 8.68 0.74 -23.99
N SER A 483 9.02 0.98 -22.72
CA SER A 483 10.00 1.97 -22.29
C SER A 483 11.42 1.41 -22.14
N TYR A 484 11.61 0.09 -22.32
CA TYR A 484 12.91 -0.57 -22.18
C TYR A 484 13.63 -0.67 -23.51
N LYS A 485 14.95 -0.49 -23.46
CA LYS A 485 15.82 -0.63 -24.63
C LYS A 485 15.78 -2.08 -25.11
N LYS A 486 15.64 -2.26 -26.42
CA LYS A 486 15.67 -3.59 -27.06
C LYS A 486 17.08 -4.10 -27.21
#